data_AF-A0A1Y0ZGH1-F1
#
_entry.id   AF-A0A1Y0ZGH1-F1
#
_cell.length_a   1.000
_cell.length_b   1.000
_cell.length_c   1.000
_cell.angle_alpha   90.00
_cell.angle_beta   90.00
_cell.angle_gamma   90.00
#
_symmetry.space_group_name_H-M   'P 1'
#
loop_
_entity.id
_entity.type
_entity.pdbx_description
1 polymer ?
#
loop_
_entity_poly.entity_id
_entity_poly.type
_entity_poly.pdbx_seq_one_letter_code
_entity_poly.pdbx_strand_id
1 'polypeptide(L)'
;MASNHCLPTGGKHVEPEHFRLMLACAEICRTSAHFMLLGTGHHKHTCRECADVCEDCARSCEQVGDMQHCVDQCRRCAESCRKMAA
;
A
#
# COMPACT_ATOMS: atom_id res chain seq x y z
N MET A 1 2.41 8.17 6.81
CA MET A 1 1.01 8.61 6.61
C MET A 1 0.11 8.06 7.71
N ALA A 2 0.04 6.75 7.95
CA ALA A 2 -0.79 6.18 9.04
C ALA A 2 -0.50 6.80 10.43
N SER A 3 0.75 6.75 10.91
CA SER A 3 1.09 7.22 12.27
C SER A 3 1.18 8.74 12.41
N ASN A 4 1.55 9.46 11.35
CA ASN A 4 1.84 10.90 11.40
C ASN A 4 0.67 11.78 10.94
N HIS A 5 -0.24 11.27 10.12
CA HIS A 5 -1.40 12.01 9.62
C HIS A 5 -2.68 11.37 10.13
N CYS A 6 -2.93 10.10 9.79
CA CYS A 6 -4.21 9.47 10.10
C CYS A 6 -4.49 9.37 11.62
N LEU A 7 -3.49 8.93 12.41
CA LEU A 7 -3.65 8.75 13.85
C LEU A 7 -3.93 10.07 14.59
N PRO A 8 -3.22 11.19 14.34
CA PRO A 8 -3.59 12.50 14.90
C PRO A 8 -4.91 13.07 14.36
N THR A 9 -5.23 12.88 13.08
CA THR A 9 -6.47 13.40 12.48
C THR A 9 -7.71 12.74 13.07
N GLY A 10 -7.63 11.44 13.39
CA GLY A 10 -8.75 10.70 13.98
C GLY A 10 -9.95 10.54 13.03
N GLY A 11 -11.12 10.21 13.59
CA GLY A 11 -12.35 10.00 12.82
C GLY A 11 -12.20 8.91 11.75
N LYS A 12 -12.63 9.20 10.52
CA LYS A 12 -12.56 8.26 9.39
C LYS A 12 -11.13 7.77 9.09
N HIS A 13 -10.11 8.55 9.43
CA HIS A 13 -8.72 8.18 9.20
C HIS A 13 -8.22 7.06 10.13
N VAL A 14 -8.92 6.77 11.24
CA VAL A 14 -8.56 5.69 12.17
C VAL A 14 -9.62 4.59 12.25
N GLU A 15 -10.57 4.59 11.31
CA GLU A 15 -11.53 3.49 11.22
C GLU A 15 -10.78 2.17 11.01
N PRO A 16 -11.17 1.09 11.71
CA PRO A 16 -10.34 -0.10 11.79
C PRO A 16 -10.02 -0.76 10.45
N GLU A 17 -10.92 -0.68 9.48
CA GLU A 17 -10.70 -1.22 8.13
C GLU A 17 -9.64 -0.43 7.37
N HIS A 18 -9.81 0.89 7.26
CA HIS A 18 -8.86 1.79 6.60
C HIS A 18 -7.46 1.70 7.24
N PHE A 19 -7.41 1.80 8.58
CA PHE A 19 -6.13 1.85 9.28
C PHE A 19 -5.37 0.52 9.18
N ARG A 20 -6.05 -0.63 9.26
CA ARG A 20 -5.41 -1.95 9.04
C ARG A 20 -4.93 -2.10 7.62
N LEU A 21 -5.71 -1.64 6.63
CA LEU A 21 -5.32 -1.69 5.22
C LEU A 21 -4.07 -0.85 4.96
N MET A 22 -3.95 0.34 5.56
CA MET A 22 -2.74 1.15 5.47
C MET A 22 -1.49 0.44 6.03
N LEU A 23 -1.63 -0.23 7.18
CA LEU A 23 -0.54 -0.99 7.79
C LEU A 23 -0.15 -2.19 6.92
N ALA A 24 -1.14 -2.93 6.41
CA ALA A 24 -0.92 -4.04 5.49
C ALA A 24 -0.23 -3.58 4.20
N CYS A 25 -0.66 -2.45 3.62
CA CYS A 25 -0.05 -1.84 2.44
C CYS A 25 1.43 -1.50 2.67
N ALA A 26 1.75 -0.89 3.81
CA ALA A 26 3.15 -0.59 4.15
C ALA A 26 3.98 -1.88 4.28
N GLU A 27 3.41 -2.92 4.91
CA GLU A 27 4.08 -4.19 5.13
C GLU A 27 4.36 -4.96 3.83
N ILE A 28 3.37 -5.07 2.96
CA ILE A 28 3.52 -5.80 1.69
C ILE A 28 4.42 -5.07 0.71
N CYS A 29 4.41 -3.73 0.70
CA CYS A 29 5.36 -2.93 -0.07
C CYS A 29 6.81 -3.24 0.35
N ARG A 30 7.06 -3.23 1.66
CA ARG A 30 8.37 -3.56 2.23
C ARG A 30 8.79 -4.99 1.89
N THR A 31 7.88 -5.95 2.06
CA THR A 31 8.14 -7.37 1.78
C THR A 31 8.47 -7.59 0.31
N SER A 32 7.70 -7.00 -0.60
CA SER A 32 7.93 -7.13 -2.05
C SER A 32 9.26 -6.51 -2.46
N ALA A 33 9.57 -5.32 -1.95
CA ALA A 33 10.87 -4.69 -2.17
C ALA A 33 12.03 -5.55 -1.67
N HIS A 34 11.89 -6.14 -0.48
CA HIS A 34 12.94 -6.98 0.09
C HIS A 34 13.16 -8.26 -0.73
N PHE A 35 12.10 -8.93 -1.17
CA PHE A 35 12.21 -10.11 -2.04
C PHE A 35 12.86 -9.80 -3.39
N MET A 36 12.60 -8.62 -3.96
CA MET A 36 13.31 -8.14 -5.17
C MET A 36 14.80 -7.91 -4.89
N LEU A 37 15.15 -7.27 -3.78
CA LEU A 37 16.56 -7.03 -3.40
C LEU A 37 17.35 -8.31 -3.14
N LEU A 38 16.70 -9.35 -2.60
CA LEU A 38 17.31 -10.67 -2.42
C LEU A 38 17.48 -11.44 -3.74
N GLY A 39 16.90 -10.97 -4.85
CA GLY A 39 17.02 -11.59 -6.17
C GLY A 39 16.27 -12.92 -6.32
N THR A 40 15.29 -13.20 -5.45
CA THR A 40 14.53 -14.46 -5.50
C THR A 40 13.36 -14.36 -6.48
N GLY A 41 13.13 -15.39 -7.30
CA GLY A 41 11.97 -15.44 -8.19
C GLY A 41 10.60 -15.35 -7.49
N HIS A 42 10.57 -15.58 -6.17
CA HIS A 42 9.36 -15.43 -5.35
C HIS A 42 8.85 -13.99 -5.27
N HIS A 43 9.67 -12.99 -5.65
CA HIS A 43 9.23 -11.60 -5.72
C HIS A 43 7.99 -11.44 -6.63
N LYS A 44 7.79 -12.30 -7.62
CA LYS A 44 6.63 -12.24 -8.51
C LYS A 44 5.31 -12.43 -7.77
N HIS A 45 5.27 -13.33 -6.79
CA HIS A 45 4.08 -13.59 -5.99
C HIS A 45 3.80 -12.44 -5.03
N THR A 46 4.82 -11.95 -4.33
CA THR A 46 4.67 -10.84 -3.40
C THR A 46 4.32 -9.54 -4.12
N CYS A 47 4.90 -9.27 -5.29
CA CYS A 47 4.53 -8.13 -6.14
C CYS A 47 3.08 -8.21 -6.62
N ARG A 48 2.55 -9.41 -6.91
CA ARG A 48 1.14 -9.54 -7.29
C ARG A 48 0.21 -9.09 -6.16
N GLU A 49 0.41 -9.63 -4.97
CA GLU A 49 -0.36 -9.24 -3.77
C GLU A 49 -0.16 -7.76 -3.44
N CYS A 50 1.06 -7.26 -3.55
CA CYS A 50 1.38 -5.85 -3.33
C CYS A 50 0.57 -4.93 -4.24
N ALA A 51 0.40 -5.29 -5.51
CA ALA A 51 -0.37 -4.50 -6.44
C ALA A 51 -1.85 -4.42 -6.05
N ASP A 52 -2.44 -5.54 -5.63
CA ASP A 52 -3.84 -5.61 -5.21
C ASP A 52 -4.08 -4.79 -3.93
N VAL A 53 -3.24 -5.00 -2.90
CA VAL A 53 -3.32 -4.24 -1.64
C VAL A 53 -3.07 -2.74 -1.85
N CYS A 54 -2.14 -2.37 -2.76
CA CYS A 54 -1.91 -0.96 -3.07
C CYS A 54 -3.12 -0.31 -3.75
N GLU A 55 -3.79 -1.01 -4.66
CA GLU A 55 -5.00 -0.48 -5.30
C GLU A 55 -6.13 -0.30 -4.28
N ASP A 56 -6.31 -1.27 -3.37
CA ASP A 56 -7.29 -1.20 -2.29
C ASP A 56 -6.99 -0.04 -1.34
N CYS A 57 -5.72 0.10 -0.95
CA CYS A 57 -5.26 1.20 -0.09
C CYS A 57 -5.47 2.56 -0.76
N ALA A 58 -5.18 2.68 -2.06
CA ALA A 58 -5.44 3.91 -2.82
C ALA A 58 -6.92 4.28 -2.80
N ARG A 59 -7.83 3.33 -3.10
CA ARG A 59 -9.28 3.58 -3.08
C ARG A 59 -9.77 3.97 -1.69
N SER A 60 -9.28 3.31 -0.65
CA SER A 60 -9.61 3.65 0.73
C SER A 60 -9.13 5.06 1.13
N CYS A 61 -7.91 5.44 0.72
CA CYS A 61 -7.38 6.78 0.95
C CYS A 61 -8.19 7.87 0.21
N GLU A 62 -8.65 7.61 -1.01
CA GLU A 62 -9.54 8.54 -1.74
C GLU A 62 -10.87 8.75 -1.02
N GLN A 63 -11.45 7.69 -0.45
CA GLN A 63 -12.73 7.77 0.27
C GLN A 63 -12.63 8.53 1.59
N VAL A 64 -11.49 8.40 2.29
CA VAL A 64 -11.24 9.10 3.55
C VAL A 64 -10.97 10.60 3.31
N GLY A 65 -10.30 10.97 2.21
CA GLY A 65 -9.96 12.35 1.87
C GLY A 65 -8.62 12.80 2.46
N ASP A 66 -8.13 13.98 2.03
CA ASP A 66 -6.86 14.60 2.46
C ASP A 66 -5.60 13.71 2.35
N MET A 67 -5.66 12.70 1.48
CA MET A 67 -4.65 11.64 1.38
C MET A 67 -4.08 11.49 -0.03
N GLN A 68 -4.16 12.54 -0.87
CA GLN A 68 -3.79 12.45 -2.30
C GLN A 68 -2.35 11.94 -2.51
N HIS A 69 -1.42 12.34 -1.66
CA HIS A 69 -0.05 11.83 -1.73
C HIS A 69 0.01 10.30 -1.54
N CYS A 70 -0.79 9.73 -0.63
CA CYS A 70 -0.88 8.29 -0.43
C CYS A 70 -1.44 7.60 -1.67
N VAL A 71 -2.53 8.16 -2.21
CA VAL A 71 -3.22 7.64 -3.39
C VAL A 71 -2.25 7.54 -4.57
N ASP A 72 -1.51 8.60 -4.84
CA ASP A 72 -0.57 8.65 -5.97
C ASP A 72 0.56 7.63 -5.81
N GLN A 73 1.11 7.49 -4.60
CA GLN A 73 2.19 6.53 -4.34
C GLN A 73 1.72 5.08 -4.42
N CYS A 74 0.54 4.77 -3.86
CA CYS A 74 -0.06 3.45 -3.94
C CYS A 74 -0.34 3.06 -5.40
N ARG A 75 -0.90 3.96 -6.22
CA ARG A 75 -1.14 3.71 -7.66
C ARG A 75 0.16 3.46 -8.43
N ARG A 76 1.19 4.27 -8.20
CA ARG A 76 2.52 4.07 -8.81
C ARG A 76 3.14 2.74 -8.37
N CYS A 77 3.03 2.39 -7.09
CA CYS A 77 3.53 1.12 -6.57
C CYS A 77 2.80 -0.06 -7.20
N ALA A 78 1.46 0.00 -7.31
CA ALA A 78 0.66 -1.04 -7.92
C ALA A 78 1.04 -1.26 -9.40
N GLU A 79 1.20 -0.18 -10.18
CA GLU A 79 1.65 -0.27 -11.57
C GLU A 79 3.02 -0.92 -11.69
N SER A 80 3.99 -0.52 -10.86
CA SER A 80 5.33 -1.09 -10.85
C SER A 80 5.30 -2.57 -10.47
N CYS A 81 4.57 -2.93 -9.41
CA CYS A 81 4.45 -4.30 -8.95
C CYS A 81 3.77 -5.21 -9.97
N ARG A 82 2.78 -4.72 -10.72
CA ARG A 82 2.18 -5.47 -11.85
C ARG A 82 3.22 -5.81 -12.92
N LYS A 83 4.14 -4.91 -13.23
CA LYS A 83 5.25 -5.17 -14.18
C LYS A 83 6.24 -6.19 -13.62
N MET A 84 6.53 -6.15 -12.32
CA MET A 84 7.46 -7.08 -11.66
C MET A 84 6.86 -8.46 -11.40
N ALA A 85 5.54 -8.58 -11.38
CA ALA A 85 4.82 -9.85 -11.19
C ALA A 85 4.67 -10.68 -12.47
N ALA A 86 5.06 -10.14 -13.63
CA ALA A 86 5.09 -10.82 -14.93
C ALA A 86 6.25 -11.83 -15.03
#